data_AF-A0A929ST10-F1
#
_entry.id   AF-A0A929ST10-F1
#
_cell.length_a   1.000
_cell.length_b   1.000
_cell.length_c   1.000
_cell.angle_alpha   90.00
_cell.angle_beta   90.00
_cell.angle_gamma   90.00
#
_symmetry.space_group_name_H-M   'P 1'
#
loop_
_entity.id
_entity.type
_entity.pdbx_description
1 polymer ?
#
loop_
_entity_poly.entity_id
_entity_poly.type
_entity_poly.pdbx_seq_one_letter_code
_entity_poly.pdbx_strand_id
1 'polypeptide(L)'
;MIKTIIVELHQNVLGTKIYWEDKEEKKAQTEFWKKYQEATTEEERDIQIAIKEIKDLMKDKKIKERKLRKFYYNKLKELGLNPIFGYTKTKTAECMRYTRYVEAV
;
A
#
# COMPACT_ATOMS: atom_id res chain seq x y z
N MET A 1 -15.31 -12.64 12.95
CA MET A 1 -16.63 -12.34 12.34
C MET A 1 -16.61 -11.09 11.48
N ILE A 2 -16.29 -9.89 12.01
CA ILE A 2 -16.26 -8.65 11.20
C ILE A 2 -15.28 -8.76 10.01
N LYS A 3 -14.06 -9.30 10.22
CA LYS A 3 -13.08 -9.51 9.15
C LYS A 3 -13.59 -10.42 8.03
N THR A 4 -14.32 -11.49 8.38
CA THR A 4 -14.89 -12.47 7.45
C THR A 4 -15.97 -11.83 6.57
N ILE A 5 -16.86 -11.03 7.18
CA ILE A 5 -17.91 -10.29 6.48
C ILE A 5 -17.30 -9.31 5.45
N ILE A 6 -16.23 -8.61 5.81
CA ILE A 6 -15.56 -7.66 4.90
C ILE A 6 -14.98 -8.37 3.67
N VAL A 7 -14.40 -9.55 3.84
CA VAL A 7 -13.83 -10.34 2.74
C VAL A 7 -14.92 -10.85 1.80
N GLU A 8 -16.01 -11.40 2.34
CA GLU A 8 -17.15 -11.88 1.54
C GLU A 8 -17.82 -10.74 0.76
N LEU A 9 -17.98 -9.57 1.38
CA LEU A 9 -18.58 -8.41 0.75
C LEU A 9 -17.71 -7.92 -0.44
N HIS A 10 -16.38 -7.93 -0.30
CA HIS A 10 -15.48 -7.57 -1.40
C HIS A 10 -15.41 -8.64 -2.49
N GLN A 11 -15.48 -9.92 -2.16
CA GLN A 11 -15.59 -10.99 -3.15
C GLN A 11 -16.87 -10.85 -3.98
N ASN A 12 -17.99 -10.50 -3.34
CA ASN A 12 -19.24 -10.20 -4.02
C ASN A 12 -19.13 -8.95 -4.90
N VAL A 13 -18.49 -7.89 -4.43
CA VAL A 13 -18.26 -6.66 -5.22
C VAL A 13 -17.37 -6.92 -6.44
N LEU A 14 -16.31 -7.72 -6.31
CA LEU A 14 -15.43 -8.06 -7.43
C LEU A 14 -16.06 -9.07 -8.42
N GLY A 15 -16.91 -9.98 -7.92
CA GLY A 15 -17.60 -10.99 -8.72
C GLY A 15 -18.87 -10.51 -9.40
N THR A 16 -19.46 -9.41 -8.93
CA THR A 16 -20.62 -8.79 -9.57
C THR A 16 -20.20 -7.85 -10.70
N LYS A 17 -21.08 -7.70 -11.70
CA LYS A 17 -20.84 -6.86 -12.88
C LYS A 17 -21.01 -5.38 -12.52
N ILE A 18 -20.11 -4.87 -11.70
CA ILE A 18 -20.06 -3.46 -11.30
C ILE A 18 -19.44 -2.66 -12.44
N TYR A 19 -20.11 -1.57 -12.82
CA TYR A 19 -19.52 -0.56 -13.69
C TYR A 19 -18.49 0.23 -12.90
N TRP A 20 -17.22 -0.01 -13.21
CA TRP A 20 -16.12 0.80 -12.71
C TRP A 20 -15.93 1.96 -13.68
N GLU A 21 -16.20 3.17 -13.22
CA GLU A 21 -15.93 4.38 -13.99
C GLU A 21 -14.43 4.57 -14.22
N ASP A 22 -13.62 4.26 -13.20
CA ASP A 22 -12.17 4.29 -13.26
C ASP A 22 -11.56 2.87 -13.37
N LYS A 23 -10.92 2.61 -14.52
CA LYS A 23 -10.22 1.34 -14.79
C LYS A 23 -8.96 1.16 -13.95
N GLU A 24 -8.27 2.25 -13.59
CA GLU A 24 -7.07 2.20 -12.76
C GLU A 24 -7.43 1.86 -11.31
N GLU A 25 -8.52 2.44 -10.80
CA GLU A 25 -9.04 2.12 -9.48
C GLU A 25 -9.47 0.66 -9.38
N LYS A 26 -10.18 0.16 -10.40
CA LYS A 26 -10.51 -1.27 -10.50
C LYS A 26 -9.27 -2.15 -10.40
N LYS A 27 -8.22 -1.81 -11.15
CA LYS A 27 -6.97 -2.58 -11.17
C LYS A 27 -6.29 -2.57 -9.81
N ALA A 28 -6.19 -1.41 -9.17
CA ALA A 28 -5.60 -1.26 -7.85
C ALA A 28 -6.35 -2.06 -6.78
N GLN A 29 -7.69 -2.03 -6.78
CA GLN A 29 -8.51 -2.83 -5.87
C GLN A 29 -8.38 -4.33 -6.11
N THR A 30 -8.39 -4.76 -7.38
CA THR A 30 -8.24 -6.18 -7.72
C THR A 30 -6.87 -6.72 -7.30
N GLU A 31 -5.79 -5.95 -7.56
CA GLU A 31 -4.44 -6.31 -7.15
C GLU A 31 -4.29 -6.39 -5.62
N PHE A 32 -4.91 -5.46 -4.89
CA PHE A 32 -4.92 -5.50 -3.42
C PHE A 32 -5.60 -6.78 -2.91
N TRP A 33 -6.82 -7.08 -3.38
CA TRP A 33 -7.57 -8.24 -2.90
C TRP A 33 -6.91 -9.56 -3.23
N LYS A 34 -6.28 -9.66 -4.41
CA LYS A 34 -5.47 -10.82 -4.77
C LYS A 34 -4.34 -11.05 -3.76
N LYS A 35 -3.53 -10.02 -3.48
CA LYS A 35 -2.43 -10.12 -2.50
C LYS A 35 -2.92 -10.35 -1.07
N TYR A 36 -4.07 -9.78 -0.71
CA TYR A 36 -4.69 -9.97 0.60
C TYR A 36 -5.18 -11.41 0.80
N GLN A 37 -5.71 -12.06 -0.25
CA GLN A 37 -6.12 -13.45 -0.22
C GLN A 37 -4.94 -14.43 -0.28
N GLU A 38 -3.88 -14.08 -1.01
CA GLU A 38 -2.63 -14.85 -1.05
C GLU A 38 -1.88 -14.81 0.29
N ALA A 39 -2.11 -13.79 1.12
CA ALA A 39 -1.54 -13.68 2.45
C ALA A 39 -2.08 -14.76 3.40
N THR A 40 -1.16 -15.57 3.91
CA THR A 40 -1.42 -16.73 4.77
C THR A 40 -1.48 -16.34 6.24
N THR A 41 -0.64 -15.40 6.66
CA THR A 41 -0.59 -14.95 8.05
C THR A 41 -1.38 -13.65 8.26
N GLU A 42 -1.76 -13.39 9.51
CA GLU A 42 -2.43 -12.14 9.87
C GLU A 42 -1.51 -10.92 9.69
N GLU A 43 -0.21 -11.09 9.93
CA GLU A 43 0.81 -10.07 9.71
C GLU A 43 0.95 -9.69 8.23
N GLU A 44 0.96 -10.68 7.32
CA GLU A 44 1.00 -10.43 5.87
C GLU A 44 -0.23 -9.65 5.39
N ARG A 45 -1.40 -9.94 5.95
CA ARG A 45 -2.64 -9.21 5.64
C ARG A 45 -2.58 -7.77 6.15
N ASP A 46 -2.07 -7.57 7.36
CA ASP A 46 -1.86 -6.25 7.95
C ASP A 46 -0.87 -5.41 7.14
N ILE A 47 0.17 -6.04 6.57
CA ILE A 47 1.09 -5.40 5.63
C ILE A 47 0.36 -4.92 4.38
N GLN A 48 -0.47 -5.76 3.75
CA GLN A 48 -1.23 -5.36 2.56
C GLN A 48 -2.17 -4.18 2.86
N ILE A 49 -2.84 -4.20 4.02
CA ILE A 49 -3.71 -3.09 4.46
C ILE A 49 -2.88 -1.81 4.60
N ALA A 50 -1.77 -1.85 5.33
CA ALA A 50 -0.92 -0.67 5.54
C ALA A 50 -0.41 -0.09 4.20
N ILE A 51 -0.03 -0.94 3.25
CA ILE A 51 0.39 -0.51 1.91
C ILE A 51 -0.74 0.19 1.16
N LYS A 52 -1.97 -0.36 1.22
CA LYS A 52 -3.14 0.24 0.58
C LYS A 52 -3.43 1.64 1.14
N GLU A 53 -3.51 1.75 2.47
CA GLU A 53 -3.77 3.01 3.16
C GLU A 53 -2.71 4.05 2.83
N ILE A 54 -1.42 3.68 2.81
CA ILE A 54 -0.34 4.60 2.41
C ILE A 54 -0.53 5.12 0.98
N LYS A 55 -0.91 4.25 0.02
CA LYS A 55 -1.14 4.65 -1.37
C LYS A 55 -2.30 5.62 -1.51
N ASP A 56 -3.41 5.36 -0.80
CA ASP A 56 -4.58 6.23 -0.85
C ASP A 56 -4.26 7.59 -0.20
N LEU A 57 -3.55 7.59 0.94
CA LEU A 57 -3.07 8.81 1.60
C LEU A 57 -2.01 9.58 0.82
N MET A 58 -1.40 8.99 -0.21
CA MET A 58 -0.46 9.69 -1.09
C MET A 58 -1.16 10.49 -2.20
N LYS A 59 -2.41 10.15 -2.55
CA LYS A 59 -3.17 10.85 -3.61
C LYS A 59 -3.50 12.29 -3.23
N ASP A 60 -3.95 12.51 -1.98
CA ASP A 60 -4.46 13.81 -1.54
C ASP A 60 -3.39 14.77 -1.02
N LYS A 61 -2.19 14.27 -0.68
CA LYS A 61 -1.01 15.04 -0.18
C LYS A 61 -1.33 16.09 0.90
N LYS A 62 -2.44 15.93 1.66
CA LYS A 62 -2.82 16.91 2.68
C LYS A 62 -1.89 16.78 3.90
N ILE A 63 -1.70 17.89 4.62
CA ILE A 63 -0.84 17.97 5.80
C ILE A 63 -1.35 17.05 6.93
N LYS A 64 -2.67 16.95 7.11
CA LYS A 64 -3.30 16.07 8.13
C LYS A 64 -2.96 14.59 7.91
N GLU A 65 -2.83 14.18 6.66
CA GLU A 65 -2.51 12.81 6.27
C GLU A 65 -1.04 12.45 6.51
N ARG A 66 -0.15 13.44 6.74
CA ARG A 66 1.27 13.18 7.03
C ARG A 66 1.46 12.37 8.32
N LYS A 67 0.68 12.67 9.36
CA LYS A 67 0.71 11.92 10.63
C LYS A 67 0.20 10.49 10.43
N LEU A 68 -0.85 10.33 9.63
CA LEU A 68 -1.43 9.02 9.36
C LEU A 68 -0.52 8.15 8.48
N ARG A 69 0.15 8.74 7.49
CA ARG A 69 1.22 8.08 6.72
C ARG A 69 2.36 7.63 7.64
N LYS A 70 2.83 8.50 8.54
CA LYS A 70 3.85 8.16 9.56
C LYS A 70 3.43 6.94 10.39
N PHE A 71 2.18 6.91 10.83
CA PHE A 71 1.64 5.78 11.59
C PHE A 71 1.74 4.47 10.81
N TYR A 72 1.25 4.42 9.56
CA TYR A 72 1.33 3.20 8.75
C TYR A 72 2.77 2.81 8.38
N TYR A 73 3.67 3.77 8.15
CA TYR A 73 5.09 3.46 7.93
C TYR A 73 5.75 2.87 9.17
N ASN A 74 5.40 3.34 10.37
CA ASN A 74 5.89 2.74 11.61
C ASN A 74 5.33 1.35 11.82
N LYS A 75 4.04 1.12 11.54
CA LYS A 75 3.43 -0.21 11.58
C LYS A 75 4.13 -1.19 10.65
N LEU A 76 4.52 -0.76 9.45
CA LEU A 76 5.33 -1.58 8.54
C LEU A 76 6.71 -1.93 9.14
N LYS A 77 7.37 -0.99 9.82
CA LYS A 77 8.65 -1.25 10.51
C LYS A 77 8.52 -2.24 11.66
N GLU A 78 7.45 -2.14 12.44
CA GLU A 78 7.13 -3.10 13.52
C GLU A 78 6.95 -4.52 12.96
N LEU A 79 6.37 -4.63 11.77
CA LEU A 79 6.21 -5.89 11.02
C LEU A 79 7.48 -6.31 10.25
N GLY A 80 8.64 -5.70 10.53
CA GLY A 80 9.94 -6.06 9.95
C GLY A 80 10.21 -5.51 8.54
N LEU A 81 9.32 -4.68 7.99
CA LEU A 81 9.49 -4.06 6.67
C LEU A 81 10.08 -2.65 6.81
N ASN A 82 11.14 -2.37 6.07
CA ASN A 82 11.70 -1.02 5.97
C ASN A 82 11.21 -0.34 4.67
N PRO A 83 10.12 0.44 4.72
CA PRO A 83 9.59 1.12 3.54
C PRO A 83 10.61 2.11 2.97
N ILE A 84 10.84 2.00 1.67
CA ILE A 84 11.69 2.93 0.91
C ILE A 84 10.78 4.02 0.34
N PHE A 85 11.03 5.27 0.71
CA PHE A 85 10.24 6.42 0.28
C PHE A 85 10.60 6.85 -1.15
N GLY A 86 11.87 6.69 -1.51
CA GLY A 86 12.33 6.88 -2.87
C GLY A 86 13.83 6.72 -2.97
N TYR A 87 14.34 7.06 -4.15
CA TYR A 87 15.77 7.07 -4.44
C TYR A 87 16.15 8.38 -5.11
N THR A 88 17.33 8.88 -4.80
CA THR A 88 17.99 9.94 -5.56
C THR A 88 18.94 9.31 -6.56
N LYS A 89 18.87 9.75 -7.83
CA LYS A 89 19.83 9.36 -8.87
C LYS A 89 20.97 10.36 -8.89
N THR A 90 22.20 9.89 -8.78
CA THR A 90 23.41 10.70 -8.92
C THR A 90 24.27 10.14 -10.05
N LYS A 91 24.66 10.98 -11.01
CA LYS A 91 25.54 10.60 -12.12
C LYS A 91 26.98 10.65 -11.64
N THR A 92 27.63 9.51 -11.61
CA THR A 92 29.07 9.38 -11.36
C THR A 92 29.79 9.12 -12.69
N ALA A 93 31.11 9.29 -12.72
CA ALA A 93 31.93 9.14 -13.93
C ALA A 93 31.79 7.76 -14.59
N GLU A 94 31.57 6.71 -13.79
CA GLU A 94 31.53 5.33 -14.25
C GLU A 94 30.10 4.78 -14.44
N CYS A 95 29.12 5.27 -13.67
CA CYS A 95 27.75 4.74 -13.70
C CYS A 95 26.69 5.68 -13.08
N MET A 96 25.43 5.26 -13.16
CA MET A 96 24.30 5.89 -12.46
C MET A 96 24.16 5.27 -11.07
N ARG A 97 24.40 6.06 -10.01
CA ARG A 97 24.27 5.62 -8.62
C ARG A 97 22.87 5.95 -8.09
N TYR A 98 22.22 4.97 -7.47
CA TYR A 98 20.90 5.09 -6.88
C TYR A 98 21.02 5.04 -5.35
N THR A 99 20.79 6.16 -4.69
CA THR A 99 20.88 6.25 -3.22
C THR A 99 19.48 6.29 -2.64
N ARG A 100 19.15 5.36 -1.75
CA ARG A 100 17.85 5.35 -1.05
C ARG A 100 17.81 6.52 -0.07
N TYR A 101 16.73 7.30 -0.08
CA TYR A 101 16.45 8.20 1.04
C TYR A 101 15.36 7.59 1.90
N VAL A 102 15.63 7.54 3.20
CA VAL A 102 14.63 7.32 4.22
C VAL A 102 14.19 8.73 4.58
N GLU A 103 12.93 9.12 4.30
CA GLU A 103 12.42 10.32 4.94
C GLU A 103 12.54 10.10 6.44
N ALA A 104 13.33 10.94 7.12
CA ALA A 104 13.34 10.99 8.57
C ALA A 104 11.96 11.46 8.99
N VAL A 105 11.13 10.49 9.38
CA VAL A 105 9.73 10.73 9.72
C VAL A 105 9.62 11.42 11.06
#